data_AF-A0A2T2VDF4-F1
#
_entry.id   AF-A0A2T2VDF4-F1
#
_cell.length_a   1.000
_cell.length_b   1.000
_cell.length_c   1.000
_cell.angle_alpha   90.00
_cell.angle_beta   90.00
_cell.angle_gamma   90.00
#
_symmetry.space_group_name_H-M   'P 1'
#
loop_
_entity.id
_entity.type
_entity.pdbx_description
1 polymer ?
#
loop_
_entity_poly.entity_id
_entity_poly.type
_entity_poly.pdbx_seq_one_letter_code
_entity_poly.pdbx_strand_id
1 'polypeptide(L)'
;MRLSLIAILASVAIAVSITTVQADSLQADTTLPHQDTTQVESSEQGNGFGDLLGTQEESKSYGTIINDIFRGLLGLGSLVFIAFLLSNNKRRIDWKLVVIGLTLQISFALLMLKVDFARYALNDVSSFFVTLLDFSQEGAEFLFGKELAKQYVAFRILPTIIFFSALTSIFYYLNILQWIVYGFAWLMRKTMRLSGAESLSAAANVFIGQTEAPLMVKPYIDKMTRSEIMALMTGGMATIAGGVLAAYIGFLGGQDDALQQLFAMHLLTASVMSAPAALLVAKIMIPETHNVDKQLLISGESQGTNLLDAISYGTAQGLRLAVNVGAMLLVFLALM
;
A
#
# COMPACT_ATOMS: atom_id res chain seq x y z
N MET A 1 28.69 -16.43 -1.01
CA MET A 1 28.46 -15.74 0.28
C MET A 1 28.98 -14.30 0.31
N ARG A 2 30.14 -13.96 -0.29
CA ARG A 2 30.66 -12.58 -0.28
C ARG A 2 29.91 -11.59 -1.20
N LEU A 3 29.35 -12.04 -2.34
CA LEU A 3 28.56 -11.16 -3.23
C LEU A 3 27.17 -10.80 -2.70
N SER A 4 26.52 -11.67 -1.92
CA SER A 4 25.20 -11.38 -1.35
C SER A 4 25.28 -10.34 -0.22
N LEU A 5 26.39 -10.33 0.53
CA LEU A 5 26.62 -9.34 1.58
C LEU A 5 26.83 -7.93 1.01
N ILE A 6 27.53 -7.83 -0.12
CA ILE A 6 27.78 -6.55 -0.81
C ILE A 6 26.47 -6.00 -1.41
N ALA A 7 25.61 -6.86 -1.94
CA ALA A 7 24.30 -6.45 -2.47
C ALA A 7 23.37 -5.92 -1.35
N ILE A 8 23.39 -6.54 -0.17
CA ILE A 8 22.61 -6.11 1.00
C ILE A 8 23.15 -4.79 1.56
N LEU A 9 24.47 -4.64 1.66
CA LEU A 9 25.11 -3.38 2.09
C LEU A 9 24.84 -2.23 1.11
N ALA A 10 24.83 -2.51 -0.20
CA ALA A 10 24.49 -1.52 -1.21
C ALA A 10 23.00 -1.11 -1.15
N SER A 11 22.08 -2.05 -0.92
CA SER A 11 20.66 -1.71 -0.75
C SER A 11 20.38 -0.89 0.51
N VAL A 12 21.12 -1.15 1.60
CA VAL A 12 21.02 -0.37 2.83
C VAL A 12 21.60 1.03 2.64
N ALA A 13 22.73 1.19 1.94
CA ALA A 13 23.32 2.49 1.66
C ALA A 13 22.43 3.37 0.76
N ILE A 14 21.74 2.76 -0.22
CA ILE A 14 20.77 3.46 -1.08
C ILE A 14 19.54 3.88 -0.26
N ALA A 15 19.03 3.01 0.62
CA ALA A 15 17.90 3.35 1.49
C ALA A 15 18.24 4.50 2.45
N VAL A 16 19.43 4.50 3.06
CA VAL A 16 19.90 5.58 3.96
C VAL A 16 20.01 6.91 3.20
N SER A 17 20.53 6.89 1.97
CA SER A 17 20.67 8.11 1.15
C SER A 17 19.32 8.70 0.71
N ILE A 18 18.31 7.88 0.47
CA ILE A 18 16.95 8.33 0.15
C ILE A 18 16.29 8.97 1.39
N THR A 19 16.57 8.42 2.59
CA THR A 19 15.99 8.92 3.85
C THR A 19 16.60 10.27 4.26
N THR A 20 17.89 10.49 4.02
CA THR A 20 18.55 11.78 4.29
C THR A 20 18.06 12.89 3.35
N VAL A 21 17.77 12.57 2.08
CA VAL A 21 17.19 13.52 1.12
C VAL A 21 15.77 13.92 1.51
N GLN A 22 14.98 12.99 2.07
CA GLN A 22 13.64 13.28 2.59
C GLN A 22 13.68 14.14 3.87
N ALA A 23 14.69 13.95 4.74
CA ALA A 23 14.85 14.71 5.97
C ALA A 23 15.21 16.19 5.74
N ASP A 24 16.08 16.48 4.75
CA ASP A 24 16.41 17.87 4.38
C ASP A 24 15.18 18.64 3.84
N SER A 25 14.25 17.95 3.16
CA SER A 25 13.02 18.56 2.67
C SER A 25 12.00 18.90 3.77
N LEU A 26 12.10 18.27 4.95
CA LEU A 26 11.20 18.48 6.09
C LEU A 26 11.71 19.52 7.08
N GLN A 27 13.02 19.82 7.10
CA GLN A 27 13.59 20.87 7.96
C GLN A 27 13.45 22.28 7.39
N ALA A 28 13.27 22.43 6.07
CA ALA A 28 13.08 23.74 5.44
C ALA A 28 11.76 24.44 5.83
N ASP A 29 10.78 23.71 6.37
CA ASP A 29 9.41 24.20 6.57
C ASP A 29 9.03 24.45 8.05
N THR A 30 10.00 24.46 8.98
CA THR A 30 9.73 24.61 10.44
C THR A 30 10.42 25.80 11.12
N THR A 31 10.99 26.75 10.37
CA THR A 31 11.50 28.01 10.97
C THR A 31 10.43 29.10 11.00
N LEU A 32 9.60 29.10 12.06
CA LEU A 32 8.71 30.22 12.39
C LEU A 32 9.54 31.43 12.90
N PRO A 33 9.28 32.68 12.46
CA PRO A 33 10.03 33.83 12.93
C PRO A 33 9.55 34.30 14.31
N HIS A 34 10.49 34.51 15.22
CA HIS A 34 10.28 35.15 16.52
C HIS A 34 9.78 36.60 16.35
N GLN A 35 8.65 36.94 16.97
CA GLN A 35 8.23 38.33 17.20
C GLN A 35 8.71 38.78 18.58
N ASP A 36 9.74 39.63 18.62
CA ASP A 36 10.07 40.47 19.77
C ASP A 36 9.30 41.80 19.68
N THR A 37 8.80 42.24 20.82
CA THR A 37 8.03 43.48 20.99
C THR A 37 8.97 44.66 21.28
N THR A 38 8.92 45.75 20.50
CA THR A 38 9.05 47.12 21.02
C THR A 38 8.63 48.19 19.99
N GLN A 39 8.14 49.30 20.53
CA GLN A 39 7.47 50.43 19.89
C GLN A 39 8.37 51.32 19.01
N VAL A 40 7.78 52.08 18.07
CA VAL A 40 7.75 53.58 18.02
C VAL A 40 7.07 54.05 16.73
N GLU A 41 6.29 55.12 16.85
CA GLU A 41 5.50 55.83 15.85
C GLU A 41 6.29 56.56 14.74
N SER A 42 5.55 56.77 13.64
CA SER A 42 5.44 57.99 12.83
C SER A 42 6.38 58.25 11.64
N SER A 43 5.70 58.76 10.60
CA SER A 43 6.13 59.65 9.51
C SER A 43 6.27 59.06 8.09
N GLU A 44 5.69 59.83 7.18
CA GLU A 44 5.31 59.56 5.80
C GLU A 44 6.48 59.40 4.80
N GLN A 45 6.08 58.97 3.59
CA GLN A 45 6.72 59.12 2.27
C GLN A 45 7.64 57.99 1.79
N GLY A 46 7.12 57.23 0.82
CA GLY A 46 7.93 56.40 -0.08
C GLY A 46 7.13 55.30 -0.76
N ASN A 47 6.86 55.46 -2.05
CA ASN A 47 6.25 54.52 -2.99
C ASN A 47 6.46 53.01 -2.68
N GLY A 48 5.36 52.27 -2.56
CA GLY A 48 5.40 50.79 -2.47
C GLY A 48 4.06 50.09 -2.72
N PHE A 49 3.05 50.79 -3.27
CA PHE A 49 1.69 50.25 -3.41
C PHE A 49 1.45 49.46 -4.72
N GLY A 50 2.50 49.20 -5.50
CA GLY A 50 2.46 48.34 -6.69
C GLY A 50 2.86 46.89 -6.44
N ASP A 51 3.50 46.59 -5.31
CA ASP A 51 4.11 45.27 -5.04
C ASP A 51 3.21 44.34 -4.21
N LEU A 52 2.09 44.87 -3.69
CA LEU A 52 1.15 44.13 -2.83
C LEU A 52 -0.06 43.53 -3.57
N LEU A 53 -0.12 43.68 -4.89
CA LEU A 53 -1.01 42.90 -5.75
C LEU A 53 -0.23 41.93 -6.63
N GLY A 54 0.91 41.44 -6.12
CA GLY A 54 1.52 40.21 -6.59
C GLY A 54 0.64 39.04 -6.19
N THR A 55 -0.31 38.68 -7.05
CA THR A 55 -0.76 37.30 -7.15
C THR A 55 0.49 36.43 -7.25
N GLN A 56 0.86 35.75 -6.18
CA GLN A 56 1.75 34.58 -6.23
C GLN A 56 0.97 33.49 -6.98
N GLU A 57 0.75 33.69 -8.27
CA GLU A 57 0.64 32.58 -9.20
C GLU A 57 1.98 31.87 -9.09
N GLU A 58 1.99 30.70 -8.45
CA GLU A 58 3.06 29.73 -8.61
C GLU A 58 3.16 29.39 -10.10
N SER A 59 3.90 30.21 -10.85
CA SER A 59 4.42 29.84 -12.15
C SER A 59 5.49 28.78 -11.90
N LYS A 60 5.06 27.54 -11.68
CA LYS A 60 5.93 26.37 -11.84
C LYS A 60 6.43 26.43 -13.27
N SER A 61 7.66 26.94 -13.43
CA SER A 61 8.38 26.94 -14.71
C SER A 61 8.22 25.57 -15.36
N TYR A 62 7.74 25.54 -16.60
CA TYR A 62 7.55 24.31 -17.36
C TYR A 62 8.83 23.45 -17.37
N GLY A 63 10.01 24.07 -17.24
CA GLY A 63 11.29 23.38 -17.09
C GLY A 63 11.38 22.50 -15.84
N THR A 64 10.81 22.92 -14.70
CA THR A 64 10.82 22.14 -13.46
C THR A 64 9.92 20.91 -13.57
N ILE A 65 8.73 21.06 -14.16
CA ILE A 65 7.78 19.96 -14.37
C ILE A 65 8.35 18.89 -15.31
N ILE A 66 8.97 19.30 -16.42
CA ILE A 66 9.60 18.37 -17.36
C ILE A 66 10.73 17.59 -16.67
N ASN A 67 11.53 18.25 -15.84
CA ASN A 67 12.59 17.61 -15.09
C ASN A 67 12.05 16.58 -14.08
N ASP A 68 10.95 16.89 -13.39
CA ASP A 68 10.33 15.99 -12.43
C ASP A 68 9.73 14.74 -13.10
N ILE A 69 9.05 14.92 -14.24
CA ILE A 69 8.53 13.80 -15.03
C ILE A 69 9.67 12.93 -15.56
N PHE A 70 10.74 13.54 -16.06
CA PHE A 70 11.91 12.81 -16.54
C PHE A 70 12.58 12.01 -15.43
N ARG A 71 12.73 12.60 -14.22
CA ARG A 71 13.25 11.90 -13.05
C ARG A 71 12.37 10.73 -12.64
N GLY A 72 11.04 10.89 -12.65
CA GLY A 72 10.10 9.80 -12.38
C GLY A 72 10.20 8.65 -13.38
N LEU A 73 10.27 8.96 -14.67
CA LEU A 73 10.47 7.97 -15.73
C LEU A 73 11.82 7.27 -15.63
N LEU A 74 12.88 8.00 -15.29
CA LEU A 74 14.22 7.45 -15.08
C LEU A 74 14.23 6.50 -13.87
N GLY A 75 13.58 6.87 -12.77
CA GLY A 75 13.41 6.01 -11.59
C GLY A 75 12.67 4.72 -11.94
N LEU A 76 11.53 4.83 -12.61
CA LEU A 76 10.75 3.68 -13.08
C LEU A 76 11.55 2.77 -14.03
N GLY A 77 12.25 3.35 -15.00
CA GLY A 77 13.13 2.64 -15.92
C GLY A 77 14.27 1.95 -15.20
N SER A 78 14.84 2.57 -14.16
CA SER A 78 15.90 1.99 -13.35
C SER A 78 15.43 0.76 -12.56
N LEU A 79 14.22 0.79 -11.99
CA LEU A 79 13.64 -0.36 -11.28
C LEU A 79 13.39 -1.54 -12.22
N VAL A 80 12.83 -1.27 -13.40
CA VAL A 80 12.66 -2.28 -14.46
C VAL A 80 14.02 -2.84 -14.91
N PHE A 81 15.02 -1.99 -15.03
CA PHE A 81 16.38 -2.39 -15.40
C PHE A 81 17.03 -3.27 -14.32
N ILE A 82 16.87 -2.95 -13.04
CA ILE A 82 17.35 -3.79 -11.93
C ILE A 82 16.66 -5.15 -11.97
N ALA A 83 15.33 -5.19 -12.13
CA ALA A 83 14.60 -6.44 -12.27
C ALA A 83 15.10 -7.26 -13.47
N PHE A 84 15.38 -6.61 -14.60
CA PHE A 84 15.96 -7.24 -15.80
C PHE A 84 17.35 -7.83 -15.55
N LEU A 85 18.21 -7.13 -14.79
CA LEU A 85 19.54 -7.62 -14.44
C LEU A 85 19.48 -8.89 -13.58
N LEU A 86 18.55 -8.93 -12.63
CA LEU A 86 18.30 -10.06 -11.73
C LEU A 86 17.47 -11.18 -12.37
N SER A 87 17.05 -11.04 -13.63
CA SER A 87 16.25 -12.04 -14.33
C SER A 87 17.01 -13.35 -14.58
N ASN A 88 16.36 -14.47 -14.28
CA ASN A 88 16.87 -15.80 -14.53
C ASN A 88 16.96 -16.12 -16.05
N ASN A 89 16.09 -15.55 -16.88
CA ASN A 89 16.09 -15.80 -18.32
C ASN A 89 15.66 -14.58 -19.13
N LYS A 90 16.63 -13.70 -19.41
CA LYS A 90 16.44 -12.43 -20.12
C LYS A 90 15.80 -12.55 -21.51
N ARG A 91 15.93 -13.71 -22.17
CA ARG A 91 15.38 -13.94 -23.52
C ARG A 91 13.90 -14.32 -23.52
N ARG A 92 13.37 -14.79 -22.39
CA ARG A 92 11.99 -15.27 -22.26
C ARG A 92 11.05 -14.24 -21.61
N ILE A 93 11.56 -13.05 -21.28
CA ILE A 93 10.74 -11.97 -20.72
C ILE A 93 9.67 -11.57 -21.73
N ASP A 94 8.41 -11.66 -21.33
CA ASP A 94 7.29 -11.15 -22.11
C ASP A 94 7.19 -9.62 -21.92
N TRP A 95 7.86 -8.88 -22.79
CA TRP A 95 7.83 -7.41 -22.78
C TRP A 95 6.44 -6.84 -23.01
N LYS A 96 5.51 -7.59 -23.62
CA LYS A 96 4.12 -7.15 -23.77
C LYS A 96 3.43 -7.12 -22.41
N LEU A 97 3.66 -8.13 -21.57
CA LEU A 97 3.15 -8.17 -20.20
C LEU A 97 3.73 -7.04 -19.36
N VAL A 98 5.03 -6.76 -19.49
CA VAL A 98 5.70 -5.65 -18.78
C VAL A 98 5.10 -4.31 -19.18
N VAL A 99 4.94 -4.03 -20.48
CA VAL A 99 4.35 -2.78 -20.95
C VAL A 99 2.90 -2.65 -20.49
N ILE A 100 2.11 -3.73 -20.53
CA ILE A 100 0.73 -3.71 -20.05
C ILE A 100 0.66 -3.46 -18.54
N GLY A 101 1.49 -4.13 -17.74
CA GLY A 101 1.53 -3.92 -16.28
C GLY A 101 1.90 -2.49 -15.90
N LEU A 102 2.83 -1.88 -16.64
CA LEU A 102 3.17 -0.48 -16.48
C LEU A 102 2.04 0.46 -16.91
N THR A 103 1.40 0.13 -18.04
CA THR A 103 0.26 0.90 -18.56
C THR A 103 -0.92 0.84 -17.60
N LEU A 104 -1.18 -0.30 -16.96
CA LEU A 104 -2.24 -0.44 -15.95
C LEU A 104 -1.98 0.45 -14.73
N GLN A 105 -0.75 0.51 -14.23
CA GLN A 105 -0.38 1.38 -13.12
C GLN A 105 -0.54 2.86 -13.48
N ILE A 106 0.01 3.29 -14.63
CA ILE A 106 -0.10 4.68 -15.08
C ILE A 106 -1.55 5.05 -15.38
N SER A 107 -2.31 4.15 -16.01
CA SER A 107 -3.73 4.35 -16.29
C SER A 107 -4.53 4.48 -15.00
N PHE A 108 -4.29 3.63 -14.01
CA PHE A 108 -4.95 3.72 -12.71
C PHE A 108 -4.58 5.02 -11.97
N ALA A 109 -3.31 5.41 -11.97
CA ALA A 109 -2.87 6.68 -11.40
C ALA A 109 -3.55 7.87 -12.09
N LEU A 110 -3.60 7.90 -13.42
CA LEU A 110 -4.29 8.94 -14.18
C LEU A 110 -5.80 8.93 -13.94
N LEU A 111 -6.42 7.76 -13.79
CA LEU A 111 -7.83 7.62 -13.44
C LEU A 111 -8.11 8.28 -12.08
N MET A 112 -7.28 8.01 -11.07
CA MET A 112 -7.41 8.63 -9.74
C MET A 112 -7.11 10.14 -9.74
N LEU A 113 -6.14 10.58 -10.55
CA LEU A 113 -5.73 11.98 -10.59
C LEU A 113 -6.63 12.87 -11.44
N LYS A 114 -7.21 12.36 -12.55
CA LYS A 114 -7.96 13.20 -13.50
C LYS A 114 -9.47 12.96 -13.51
N VAL A 115 -9.95 11.82 -13.03
CA VAL A 115 -11.37 11.49 -13.10
C VAL A 115 -12.01 11.67 -11.74
N ASP A 116 -12.79 12.74 -11.60
CA ASP A 116 -13.43 13.12 -10.34
C ASP A 116 -14.29 11.99 -9.78
N PHE A 117 -15.07 11.31 -10.63
CA PHE A 117 -15.87 10.15 -10.21
C PHE A 117 -15.05 9.07 -9.51
N ALA A 118 -13.86 8.78 -10.04
CA ALA A 118 -13.00 7.73 -9.51
C ALA A 118 -12.36 8.16 -8.17
N ARG A 119 -12.04 9.45 -8.03
CA ARG A 119 -11.60 10.06 -6.77
C ARG A 119 -12.71 10.05 -5.72
N TYR A 120 -13.94 10.42 -6.07
CA TYR A 120 -15.09 10.38 -5.17
C TYR A 120 -15.38 8.96 -4.69
N ALA A 121 -15.40 7.99 -5.60
CA ALA A 121 -15.60 6.59 -5.23
C ALA A 121 -14.53 6.08 -4.25
N LEU A 122 -13.26 6.44 -4.46
CA LEU A 122 -12.19 6.05 -3.53
C LEU A 122 -12.28 6.81 -2.20
N ASN A 123 -12.70 8.08 -2.24
CA ASN A 123 -12.95 8.87 -1.04
C ASN A 123 -14.05 8.24 -0.18
N ASP A 124 -15.15 7.79 -0.79
CA ASP A 124 -16.24 7.09 -0.09
C ASP A 124 -15.75 5.79 0.57
N VAL A 125 -14.94 5.00 -0.16
CA VAL A 125 -14.32 3.79 0.41
C VAL A 125 -13.38 4.17 1.56
N SER A 126 -12.60 5.24 1.42
CA SER A 126 -11.67 5.69 2.46
C SER A 126 -12.42 6.14 3.72
N SER A 127 -13.52 6.89 3.57
CA SER A 127 -14.40 7.28 4.66
C SER A 127 -15.01 6.07 5.36
N PHE A 128 -15.43 5.06 4.61
CA PHE A 128 -15.92 3.81 5.17
C PHE A 128 -14.85 3.10 6.03
N PHE A 129 -13.59 3.08 5.59
CA PHE A 129 -12.50 2.53 6.40
C PHE A 129 -12.27 3.32 7.69
N VAL A 130 -12.37 4.66 7.65
CA VAL A 130 -12.27 5.52 8.85
C VAL A 130 -13.40 5.20 9.83
N THR A 131 -14.65 5.10 9.37
CA THR A 131 -15.77 4.70 10.24
C THR A 131 -15.57 3.32 10.89
N LEU A 132 -14.97 2.37 10.16
CA LEU A 132 -14.62 1.06 10.72
C LEU A 132 -13.51 1.15 11.79
N LEU A 133 -12.57 2.10 11.66
CA LEU A 133 -11.58 2.38 12.70
C LEU A 133 -12.25 2.91 13.98
N ASP A 134 -13.26 3.76 13.84
CA ASP A 134 -14.01 4.30 14.98
C ASP A 134 -14.72 3.19 15.76
N PHE A 135 -15.39 2.26 15.06
CA PHE A 135 -15.99 1.08 15.71
C PHE A 135 -14.95 0.23 16.45
N SER A 136 -13.76 0.08 15.87
CA SER A 136 -12.66 -0.60 16.56
C SER A 136 -12.19 0.17 17.80
N GLN A 137 -12.17 1.50 17.75
CA GLN A 137 -11.80 2.31 18.91
C GLN A 137 -12.84 2.21 20.02
N GLU A 138 -14.14 2.22 19.71
CA GLU A 138 -15.18 2.01 20.72
C GLU A 138 -15.01 0.66 21.43
N GLY A 139 -14.69 -0.40 20.68
CA GLY A 139 -14.37 -1.71 21.26
C GLY A 139 -13.13 -1.69 22.15
N ALA A 140 -12.09 -0.95 21.78
CA ALA A 140 -10.88 -0.77 22.57
C ALA A 140 -11.13 0.05 23.85
N GLU A 141 -11.89 1.15 23.75
CA GLU A 141 -12.27 1.97 24.90
C GLU A 141 -13.13 1.18 25.90
N PHE A 142 -14.02 0.32 25.43
CA PHE A 142 -14.79 -0.58 26.28
C PHE A 142 -13.90 -1.58 27.03
N LEU A 143 -12.94 -2.21 26.34
CA LEU A 143 -12.12 -3.28 26.93
C LEU A 143 -11.00 -2.76 27.84
N PHE A 144 -10.33 -1.68 27.45
CA PHE A 144 -9.14 -1.15 28.13
C PHE A 144 -9.38 0.16 28.87
N GLY A 145 -10.55 0.78 28.69
CA GLY A 145 -10.84 2.12 29.20
C GLY A 145 -10.31 3.22 28.27
N LYS A 146 -11.02 4.35 28.30
CA LYS A 146 -10.77 5.51 27.42
C LYS A 146 -9.35 6.08 27.53
N GLU A 147 -8.79 6.12 28.73
CA GLU A 147 -7.46 6.70 28.97
C GLU A 147 -6.36 5.88 28.29
N LEU A 148 -6.37 4.56 28.49
CA LEU A 148 -5.36 3.67 27.92
C LEU A 148 -5.45 3.61 26.40
N ALA A 149 -6.67 3.53 25.87
CA ALA A 149 -6.91 3.45 24.43
C ALA A 149 -6.47 4.71 23.68
N LYS A 150 -6.59 5.90 24.30
CA LYS A 150 -6.17 7.16 23.67
C LYS A 150 -4.70 7.49 23.85
N GLN A 151 -4.13 7.18 25.01
CA GLN A 151 -2.77 7.59 25.35
C GLN A 151 -1.70 6.68 24.77
N TYR A 152 -1.97 5.39 24.61
CA TYR A 152 -0.97 4.39 24.24
C TYR A 152 -1.26 3.75 22.88
N VAL A 153 -0.29 3.87 21.99
CA VAL A 153 -0.34 3.35 20.61
C VAL A 153 -0.69 1.85 20.56
N ALA A 154 -0.16 1.04 21.48
CA ALA A 154 -0.43 -0.40 21.51
C ALA A 154 -1.92 -0.72 21.76
N PHE A 155 -2.57 0.01 22.66
CA PHE A 155 -3.97 -0.20 23.01
C PHE A 155 -4.94 0.41 21.99
N ARG A 156 -4.44 1.27 21.07
CA ARG A 156 -5.20 1.76 19.92
C ARG A 156 -5.08 0.85 18.70
N ILE A 157 -3.85 0.44 18.36
CA ILE A 157 -3.55 -0.22 17.08
C ILE A 157 -3.80 -1.72 17.12
N LEU A 158 -3.39 -2.40 18.19
CA LEU A 158 -3.50 -3.86 18.26
C LEU A 158 -4.96 -4.32 18.18
N PRO A 159 -5.93 -3.67 18.85
CA PRO A 159 -7.34 -4.02 18.69
C PRO A 159 -7.86 -3.82 17.27
N THR A 160 -7.38 -2.79 16.55
CA THR A 160 -7.71 -2.57 15.14
C THR A 160 -7.30 -3.73 14.26
N ILE A 161 -6.10 -4.29 14.46
CA ILE A 161 -5.65 -5.48 13.72
C ILE A 161 -6.59 -6.66 13.97
N ILE A 162 -7.00 -6.87 15.22
CA ILE A 162 -7.90 -7.96 15.61
C ILE A 162 -9.28 -7.77 14.98
N PHE A 163 -9.86 -6.57 15.10
CA PHE A 163 -11.17 -6.23 14.55
C PHE A 163 -11.22 -6.41 13.02
N PHE A 164 -10.25 -5.86 12.30
CA PHE A 164 -10.23 -5.98 10.84
C PHE A 164 -9.95 -7.40 10.34
N SER A 165 -9.22 -8.21 11.11
CA SER A 165 -9.06 -9.64 10.80
C SER A 165 -10.38 -10.40 10.95
N ALA A 166 -11.15 -10.13 12.03
CA ALA A 166 -12.50 -10.66 12.18
C ALA A 166 -13.44 -10.20 11.05
N LEU A 167 -13.42 -8.92 10.71
CA LEU A 167 -14.23 -8.36 9.63
C LEU A 167 -13.90 -8.95 8.25
N THR A 168 -12.61 -9.16 7.97
CA THR A 168 -12.17 -9.80 6.73
C THR A 168 -12.65 -11.23 6.66
N SER A 169 -12.62 -11.97 7.78
CA SER A 169 -13.18 -13.32 7.88
C SER A 169 -14.69 -13.36 7.65
N ILE A 170 -15.44 -12.36 8.15
CA ILE A 170 -16.87 -12.18 7.83
C ILE A 170 -17.07 -11.99 6.33
N PHE A 171 -16.34 -11.06 5.69
CA PHE A 171 -16.48 -10.81 4.25
C PHE A 171 -16.10 -12.01 3.40
N TYR A 172 -15.15 -12.82 3.87
CA TYR A 172 -14.81 -14.10 3.27
C TYR A 172 -15.94 -15.12 3.44
N TYR A 173 -16.53 -15.25 4.63
CA TYR A 173 -17.66 -16.16 4.88
C TYR A 173 -18.90 -15.79 4.05
N LEU A 174 -19.18 -14.49 3.90
CA LEU A 174 -20.31 -13.96 3.13
C LEU A 174 -20.10 -13.95 1.60
N ASN A 175 -18.96 -14.42 1.11
CA ASN A 175 -18.58 -14.40 -0.31
C ASN A 175 -18.44 -13.01 -0.96
N ILE A 176 -18.43 -11.93 -0.19
CA ILE A 176 -18.27 -10.55 -0.69
C ILE A 176 -16.87 -10.38 -1.26
N LEU A 177 -15.87 -10.86 -0.51
CA LEU A 177 -14.46 -10.72 -0.87
C LEU A 177 -14.11 -11.52 -2.12
N GLN A 178 -14.67 -12.73 -2.25
CA GLN A 178 -14.51 -13.60 -3.41
C GLN A 178 -15.03 -12.93 -4.68
N TRP A 179 -16.16 -12.23 -4.60
CA TRP A 179 -16.74 -11.54 -5.75
C TRP A 179 -15.87 -10.37 -6.21
N ILE A 180 -15.35 -9.57 -5.27
CA ILE A 180 -14.41 -8.48 -5.56
C ILE A 180 -13.11 -9.01 -6.16
N VAL A 181 -12.50 -10.02 -5.51
CA VAL A 181 -11.26 -10.67 -5.96
C VAL A 181 -11.44 -11.27 -7.35
N TYR A 182 -12.57 -11.92 -7.63
CA TYR A 182 -12.85 -12.47 -8.96
C TYR A 182 -12.88 -11.36 -10.03
N GLY A 183 -13.48 -10.21 -9.74
CA GLY A 183 -13.52 -9.06 -10.65
C GLY A 183 -12.12 -8.54 -11.00
N PHE A 184 -11.28 -8.33 -9.98
CA PHE A 184 -9.88 -7.91 -10.17
C PHE A 184 -9.05 -8.97 -10.90
N ALA A 185 -9.21 -10.24 -10.54
CA ALA A 185 -8.50 -11.34 -11.17
C ALA A 185 -8.90 -11.49 -12.65
N TRP A 186 -10.19 -11.34 -12.96
CA TRP A 186 -10.67 -11.33 -14.34
C TRP A 186 -10.07 -10.18 -15.15
N LEU A 187 -10.00 -8.97 -14.57
CA LEU A 187 -9.40 -7.80 -15.21
C LEU A 187 -7.90 -8.03 -15.50
N MET A 188 -7.15 -8.50 -14.51
CA MET A 188 -5.71 -8.78 -14.68
C MET A 188 -5.45 -9.92 -15.66
N ARG A 189 -6.19 -11.02 -15.58
CA ARG A 189 -6.10 -12.13 -16.53
C ARG A 189 -6.36 -11.66 -17.96
N LYS A 190 -7.40 -10.85 -18.18
CA LYS A 190 -7.80 -10.38 -19.51
C LYS A 190 -6.77 -9.39 -20.08
N THR A 191 -6.26 -8.49 -19.26
CA THR A 191 -5.31 -7.45 -19.70
C THR A 191 -3.89 -8.01 -19.83
N MET A 192 -3.36 -8.67 -18.79
CA MET A 192 -1.97 -9.13 -18.71
C MET A 192 -1.73 -10.55 -19.25
N ARG A 193 -2.77 -11.28 -19.66
CA ARG A 193 -2.69 -12.65 -20.24
C ARG A 193 -2.10 -13.71 -19.30
N LEU A 194 -2.31 -13.50 -18.01
CA LEU A 194 -1.82 -14.34 -16.92
C LEU A 194 -2.64 -15.62 -16.75
N SER A 195 -2.09 -16.55 -15.96
CA SER A 195 -2.83 -17.72 -15.48
C SER A 195 -3.95 -17.32 -14.53
N GLY A 196 -4.92 -18.22 -14.36
CA GLY A 196 -6.02 -17.95 -13.44
C GLY A 196 -5.56 -17.91 -11.98
N ALA A 197 -4.63 -18.79 -11.62
CA ALA A 197 -4.14 -18.93 -10.26
C ALA A 197 -3.31 -17.71 -9.82
N GLU A 198 -2.41 -17.20 -10.67
CA GLU A 198 -1.61 -16.01 -10.34
C GLU A 198 -2.46 -14.72 -10.37
N SER A 199 -3.46 -14.65 -11.25
CA SER A 199 -4.39 -13.50 -11.29
C SER A 199 -5.27 -13.45 -10.05
N LEU A 200 -5.77 -14.61 -9.59
CA LEU A 200 -6.54 -14.72 -8.35
C LEU A 200 -5.68 -14.39 -7.14
N SER A 201 -4.46 -14.90 -7.08
CA SER A 201 -3.54 -14.62 -5.97
C SER A 201 -3.18 -13.13 -5.91
N ALA A 202 -2.82 -12.51 -7.04
CA ALA A 202 -2.52 -11.09 -7.09
C ALA A 202 -3.73 -10.23 -6.73
N ALA A 203 -4.94 -10.61 -7.14
CA ALA A 203 -6.17 -9.90 -6.80
C ALA A 203 -6.51 -10.03 -5.31
N ALA A 204 -6.34 -11.23 -4.75
CA ALA A 204 -6.56 -11.49 -3.33
C ALA A 204 -5.58 -10.67 -2.47
N ASN A 205 -4.31 -10.62 -2.86
CA ASN A 205 -3.27 -9.87 -2.14
C ASN A 205 -3.54 -8.37 -2.01
N VAL A 206 -4.41 -7.77 -2.84
CA VAL A 206 -4.82 -6.36 -2.70
C VAL A 206 -5.58 -6.11 -1.40
N PHE A 207 -6.34 -7.09 -0.93
CA PHE A 207 -7.24 -6.95 0.23
C PHE A 207 -6.81 -7.82 1.40
N ILE A 208 -6.23 -8.97 1.10
CA ILE A 208 -5.92 -10.04 2.04
C ILE A 208 -4.40 -10.21 2.16
N GLY A 209 -3.91 -10.57 3.35
CA GLY A 209 -2.48 -10.71 3.59
C GLY A 209 -1.82 -11.88 2.87
N GLN A 210 -0.49 -11.82 2.81
CA GLN A 210 0.41 -12.83 2.22
C GLN A 210 0.20 -14.28 2.71
N THR A 211 -0.37 -14.49 3.91
CA THR A 211 -0.65 -15.82 4.47
C THR A 211 -2.03 -16.37 4.08
N GLU A 212 -2.95 -15.48 3.71
CA GLU A 212 -4.36 -15.81 3.45
C GLU A 212 -4.66 -15.82 1.95
N ALA A 213 -4.00 -14.98 1.15
CA ALA A 213 -4.14 -15.00 -0.31
C ALA A 213 -3.79 -16.37 -0.95
N PRO A 214 -2.76 -17.12 -0.49
CA PRO A 214 -2.50 -18.47 -0.99
C PRO A 214 -3.65 -19.44 -0.72
N LEU A 215 -4.41 -19.26 0.37
CA LEU A 215 -5.54 -20.12 0.71
C LEU A 215 -6.65 -20.06 -0.36
N MET A 216 -6.87 -18.87 -0.95
CA MET A 216 -7.86 -18.67 -2.01
C MET A 216 -7.55 -19.46 -3.28
N VAL A 217 -6.27 -19.74 -3.52
CA VAL A 217 -5.76 -20.45 -4.69
C VAL A 217 -5.17 -21.82 -4.35
N LYS A 218 -5.46 -22.34 -3.14
CA LYS A 218 -4.99 -23.63 -2.63
C LYS A 218 -5.13 -24.79 -3.64
N PRO A 219 -6.24 -24.93 -4.41
CA PRO A 219 -6.37 -26.02 -5.40
C PRO A 219 -5.32 -25.98 -6.52
N TYR A 220 -4.67 -24.84 -6.72
CA TYR A 220 -3.68 -24.63 -7.78
C TYR A 220 -2.24 -24.77 -7.29
N ILE A 221 -1.95 -24.54 -6.01
CA ILE A 221 -0.57 -24.41 -5.51
C ILE A 221 0.30 -25.60 -5.91
N ASP A 222 -0.21 -26.83 -5.78
CA ASP A 222 0.54 -28.05 -6.10
C ASP A 222 0.87 -28.20 -7.61
N LYS A 223 0.15 -27.48 -8.46
CA LYS A 223 0.29 -27.53 -9.93
C LYS A 223 0.94 -26.28 -10.51
N MET A 224 1.26 -25.29 -9.67
CA MET A 224 1.81 -24.02 -10.12
C MET A 224 3.23 -24.18 -10.68
N THR A 225 3.54 -23.42 -11.73
CA THR A 225 4.91 -23.28 -12.24
C THR A 225 5.75 -22.46 -11.26
N ARG A 226 7.07 -22.50 -11.41
CA ARG A 226 7.98 -21.64 -10.61
C ARG A 226 7.71 -20.14 -10.82
N SER A 227 7.25 -19.74 -12.01
CA SER A 227 6.92 -18.35 -12.30
C SER A 227 5.61 -17.94 -11.63
N GLU A 228 4.61 -18.82 -11.59
CA GLU A 228 3.35 -18.59 -10.85
C GLU A 228 3.58 -18.52 -9.33
N ILE A 229 4.43 -19.39 -8.77
CA ILE A 229 4.80 -19.31 -7.34
C ILE A 229 5.55 -18.01 -7.05
N MET A 230 6.48 -17.61 -7.92
CA MET A 230 7.19 -16.33 -7.78
C MET A 230 6.21 -15.15 -7.81
N ALA A 231 5.23 -15.17 -8.70
CA ALA A 231 4.18 -14.16 -8.77
C ALA A 231 3.33 -14.11 -7.50
N LEU A 232 2.92 -15.26 -6.97
CA LEU A 232 2.19 -15.38 -5.71
C LEU A 232 2.98 -14.81 -4.52
N MET A 233 4.25 -15.20 -4.39
CA MET A 233 5.12 -14.73 -3.30
C MET A 233 5.43 -13.24 -3.41
N THR A 234 5.79 -12.77 -4.61
CA THR A 234 6.09 -11.35 -4.85
C THR A 234 4.85 -10.49 -4.62
N GLY A 235 3.67 -10.96 -5.06
CA GLY A 235 2.39 -10.31 -4.81
C GLY A 235 2.13 -10.09 -3.33
N GLY A 236 2.31 -11.13 -2.50
CA GLY A 236 2.10 -11.04 -1.06
C GLY A 236 3.08 -10.11 -0.34
N MET A 237 4.32 -10.00 -0.82
CA MET A 237 5.32 -9.09 -0.24
C MET A 237 5.16 -7.63 -0.69
N ALA A 238 4.54 -7.41 -1.85
CA ALA A 238 4.36 -6.09 -2.43
C ALA A 238 3.13 -5.36 -1.89
N THR A 239 2.18 -6.07 -1.28
CA THR A 239 0.92 -5.52 -0.79
C THR A 239 0.84 -5.56 0.74
N ILE A 240 -0.19 -4.90 1.29
CA ILE A 240 -0.46 -4.85 2.72
C ILE A 240 -1.83 -5.48 2.97
N ALA A 241 -1.93 -6.31 4.01
CA ALA A 241 -3.19 -6.90 4.45
C ALA A 241 -4.14 -5.82 5.00
N GLY A 242 -5.46 -5.96 4.80
CA GLY A 242 -6.47 -5.01 5.28
C GLY A 242 -6.38 -4.69 6.79
N GLY A 243 -6.03 -5.68 7.64
CA GLY A 243 -5.85 -5.44 9.08
C GLY A 243 -4.65 -4.56 9.43
N VAL A 244 -3.54 -4.70 8.72
CA VAL A 244 -2.33 -3.89 8.93
C VAL A 244 -2.46 -2.53 8.22
N LEU A 245 -3.20 -2.49 7.10
CA LEU A 245 -3.59 -1.25 6.43
C LEU A 245 -4.34 -0.33 7.40
N ALA A 246 -5.36 -0.85 8.08
CA ALA A 246 -6.14 -0.13 9.08
C ALA A 246 -5.26 0.38 10.24
N ALA A 247 -4.33 -0.45 10.71
CA ALA A 247 -3.33 -0.05 11.71
C ALA A 247 -2.47 1.14 11.24
N TYR A 248 -2.01 1.14 9.98
CA TYR A 248 -1.24 2.26 9.43
C TYR A 248 -2.06 3.53 9.27
N ILE A 249 -3.33 3.42 8.88
CA ILE A 249 -4.24 4.57 8.80
C ILE A 249 -4.40 5.20 10.19
N GLY A 250 -4.70 4.40 11.21
CA GLY A 250 -4.84 4.90 12.58
C GLY A 250 -3.54 5.39 13.20
N PHE A 251 -2.38 4.86 12.77
CA PHE A 251 -1.08 5.35 13.21
C PHE A 251 -0.72 6.70 12.56
N LEU A 252 -0.77 6.77 11.23
CA LEU A 252 -0.34 7.94 10.45
C LEU A 252 -1.33 9.09 10.51
N GLY A 253 -2.63 8.81 10.52
CA GLY A 253 -3.68 9.82 10.63
C GLY A 253 -3.94 10.30 12.06
N GLY A 254 -3.41 9.62 13.07
CA GLY A 254 -3.53 10.04 14.46
C GLY A 254 -4.99 10.12 14.92
N GLN A 255 -5.40 11.27 15.46
CA GLN A 255 -6.78 11.55 15.90
C GLN A 255 -7.54 12.49 14.94
N ASP A 256 -6.98 12.77 13.76
CA ASP A 256 -7.59 13.64 12.77
C ASP A 256 -8.19 12.81 11.63
N ASP A 257 -9.52 12.82 11.53
CA ASP A 257 -10.28 12.06 10.54
C ASP A 257 -9.91 12.44 9.11
N ALA A 258 -9.59 13.72 8.85
CA ALA A 258 -9.20 14.18 7.52
C ALA A 258 -7.84 13.59 7.10
N LEU A 259 -6.89 13.50 8.05
CA LEU A 259 -5.60 12.86 7.80
C LEU A 259 -5.74 11.35 7.66
N GLN A 260 -6.56 10.71 8.49
CA GLN A 260 -6.84 9.28 8.35
C GLN A 260 -7.45 8.96 6.98
N GLN A 261 -8.41 9.76 6.53
CA GLN A 261 -9.02 9.60 5.21
C GLN A 261 -8.01 9.79 4.07
N LEU A 262 -7.11 10.77 4.18
CA LEU A 262 -6.03 10.97 3.23
C LEU A 262 -5.13 9.73 3.17
N PHE A 263 -4.65 9.24 4.32
CA PHE A 263 -3.78 8.06 4.35
C PHE A 263 -4.50 6.79 3.89
N ALA A 264 -5.77 6.62 4.24
CA ALA A 264 -6.60 5.54 3.74
C ALA A 264 -6.66 5.55 2.21
N MET A 265 -6.92 6.71 1.61
CA MET A 265 -6.95 6.88 0.15
C MET A 265 -5.60 6.51 -0.49
N HIS A 266 -4.49 7.00 0.06
CA HIS A 266 -3.15 6.70 -0.47
C HIS A 266 -2.78 5.23 -0.34
N LEU A 267 -3.03 4.61 0.82
CA LEU A 267 -2.67 3.23 1.05
C LEU A 267 -3.56 2.25 0.26
N LEU A 268 -4.86 2.55 0.11
CA LEU A 268 -5.76 1.79 -0.76
C LEU A 268 -5.33 1.88 -2.22
N THR A 269 -5.01 3.09 -2.71
CA THR A 269 -4.47 3.31 -4.06
C THR A 269 -3.19 2.51 -4.26
N ALA A 270 -2.25 2.59 -3.31
CA ALA A 270 -0.99 1.88 -3.35
C ALA A 270 -1.18 0.36 -3.37
N SER A 271 -2.10 -0.19 -2.57
CA SER A 271 -2.38 -1.63 -2.55
C SER A 271 -2.90 -2.13 -3.90
N VAL A 272 -3.83 -1.40 -4.52
CA VAL A 272 -4.38 -1.74 -5.84
C VAL A 272 -3.30 -1.66 -6.94
N MET A 273 -2.47 -0.61 -6.92
CA MET A 273 -1.38 -0.43 -7.90
C MET A 273 -0.26 -1.47 -7.73
N SER A 274 -0.08 -1.98 -6.51
CA SER A 274 0.99 -2.95 -6.21
C SER A 274 0.73 -4.32 -6.82
N ALA A 275 -0.53 -4.73 -7.06
CA ALA A 275 -0.82 -6.01 -7.72
C ALA A 275 -0.23 -6.13 -9.14
N PRO A 276 -0.51 -5.23 -10.10
CA PRO A 276 0.12 -5.28 -11.43
C PRO A 276 1.63 -5.01 -11.39
N ALA A 277 2.11 -4.19 -10.43
CA ALA A 277 3.53 -3.94 -10.25
C ALA A 277 4.29 -5.21 -9.82
N ALA A 278 3.76 -5.93 -8.84
CA ALA A 278 4.33 -7.17 -8.34
C ALA A 278 4.36 -8.25 -9.43
N LEU A 279 3.26 -8.38 -10.18
CA LEU A 279 3.18 -9.31 -11.32
C LEU A 279 4.22 -8.98 -12.39
N LEU A 280 4.38 -7.70 -12.73
CA LEU A 280 5.40 -7.23 -13.67
C LEU A 280 6.80 -7.61 -13.21
N VAL A 281 7.15 -7.30 -11.96
CA VAL A 281 8.50 -7.58 -11.43
C VAL A 281 8.74 -9.09 -11.34
N ALA A 282 7.77 -9.86 -10.85
CA ALA A 282 7.85 -11.31 -10.76
C ALA A 282 8.09 -11.96 -12.13
N LYS A 283 7.36 -11.51 -13.16
CA LYS A 283 7.48 -12.04 -14.53
C LYS A 283 8.74 -11.59 -15.26
N ILE A 284 9.35 -10.47 -14.86
CA ILE A 284 10.69 -10.12 -15.32
C ILE A 284 11.73 -11.02 -14.67
N MET A 285 11.66 -11.20 -13.34
CA MET A 285 12.65 -11.97 -12.58
C MET A 285 12.63 -13.46 -12.94
N ILE A 286 11.43 -14.06 -12.98
CA ILE A 286 11.22 -15.46 -13.36
C ILE A 286 10.13 -15.51 -14.45
N PRO A 287 10.52 -15.38 -15.74
CA PRO A 287 9.57 -15.45 -16.85
C PRO A 287 8.91 -16.82 -16.97
N GLU A 288 7.65 -16.82 -17.43
CA GLU A 288 6.90 -18.05 -17.64
C GLU A 288 7.43 -18.81 -18.87
N THR A 289 7.61 -20.11 -18.72
CA THR A 289 8.13 -20.99 -19.78
C THR A 289 7.20 -22.14 -20.13
N HIS A 290 6.16 -22.37 -19.33
CA HIS A 290 5.21 -23.47 -19.51
C HIS A 290 3.83 -22.94 -19.90
N ASN A 291 2.99 -23.83 -20.44
CA ASN A 291 1.59 -23.52 -20.65
C ASN A 291 0.88 -23.50 -19.31
N VAL A 292 0.21 -22.39 -19.02
CA VAL A 292 -0.48 -22.15 -17.75
C VAL A 292 -1.98 -22.39 -17.87
N ASP A 293 -2.59 -22.87 -16.78
CA ASP A 293 -4.04 -22.99 -16.68
C ASP A 293 -4.69 -21.61 -16.53
N LYS A 294 -5.70 -21.35 -17.36
CA LYS A 294 -6.42 -20.08 -17.38
C LYS A 294 -7.75 -20.15 -16.65
N GLN A 295 -8.10 -21.28 -16.05
CA GLN A 295 -9.32 -21.41 -15.25
C GLN A 295 -9.23 -20.55 -13.98
N LEU A 296 -10.32 -19.88 -13.64
CA LEU A 296 -10.45 -19.08 -12.41
C LEU A 296 -11.33 -19.85 -11.42
N LEU A 297 -10.75 -20.79 -10.69
CA LEU A 297 -11.43 -21.52 -9.62
C LEU A 297 -11.03 -20.91 -8.28
N ILE A 298 -11.99 -20.34 -7.57
CA ILE A 298 -11.77 -19.90 -6.20
C ILE A 298 -12.01 -21.09 -5.29
N SER A 299 -11.11 -21.32 -4.32
CA SER A 299 -11.32 -22.35 -3.31
C SER A 299 -12.63 -22.09 -2.54
N GLY A 300 -13.50 -23.08 -2.47
CA GLY A 300 -14.76 -23.00 -1.72
C GLY A 300 -14.61 -23.30 -0.23
N GLU A 301 -13.39 -23.46 0.29
CA GLU A 301 -13.16 -23.64 1.73
C GLU A 301 -13.56 -22.35 2.46
N SER A 302 -14.64 -22.41 3.26
CA SER A 302 -15.12 -21.29 4.08
C SER A 302 -14.28 -21.14 5.35
N GLN A 303 -14.08 -19.91 5.81
CA GLN A 303 -13.47 -19.60 7.10
C GLN A 303 -14.50 -19.73 8.23
N GLY A 304 -14.99 -20.95 8.47
CA GLY A 304 -15.98 -21.23 9.51
C GLY A 304 -17.30 -21.81 8.97
N THR A 305 -18.07 -22.39 9.89
CA THR A 305 -19.34 -23.06 9.61
C THR A 305 -20.54 -22.11 9.63
N ASN A 306 -20.47 -21.07 10.45
CA ASN A 306 -21.50 -20.03 10.61
C ASN A 306 -20.83 -18.66 10.82
N LEU A 307 -21.62 -17.59 10.79
CA LEU A 307 -21.11 -16.22 10.93
C LEU A 307 -20.37 -15.98 12.26
N LEU A 308 -20.86 -16.52 13.38
CA LEU A 308 -20.20 -16.36 14.69
C LEU A 308 -18.88 -17.14 14.76
N ASP A 309 -18.84 -18.31 14.12
CA ASP A 309 -17.63 -19.11 13.97
C ASP A 309 -16.59 -18.37 13.11
N ALA A 310 -17.00 -17.72 12.02
CA ALA A 310 -16.12 -16.89 11.19
C ALA A 310 -15.56 -15.68 11.97
N ILE A 311 -16.39 -15.00 12.77
CA ILE A 311 -15.94 -13.92 13.66
C ILE A 311 -14.88 -14.44 14.65
N SER A 312 -15.14 -15.58 15.28
CA SER A 312 -14.25 -16.17 16.27
C SER A 312 -12.93 -16.63 15.64
N TYR A 313 -12.99 -17.24 14.46
CA TYR A 313 -11.83 -17.66 13.69
C TYR A 313 -10.96 -16.46 13.30
N GLY A 314 -11.54 -15.43 12.68
CA GLY A 314 -10.82 -14.22 12.30
C GLY A 314 -10.25 -13.47 13.51
N THR A 315 -10.98 -13.40 14.62
CA THR A 315 -10.48 -12.80 15.88
C THR A 315 -9.24 -13.54 16.40
N ALA A 316 -9.24 -14.87 16.36
CA ALA A 316 -8.09 -15.68 16.81
C ALA A 316 -6.87 -15.50 15.91
N GLN A 317 -7.06 -15.41 14.58
CA GLN A 317 -5.96 -15.11 13.64
C GLN A 317 -5.43 -13.69 13.86
N GLY A 318 -6.33 -12.71 13.98
CA GLY A 318 -6.00 -11.32 14.25
C GLY A 318 -5.23 -11.13 15.55
N LEU A 319 -5.58 -11.86 16.62
CA LEU A 319 -4.86 -11.81 17.90
C LEU A 319 -3.41 -12.28 17.75
N ARG A 320 -3.19 -13.40 17.05
CA ARG A 320 -1.83 -13.91 16.79
C ARG A 320 -1.02 -12.90 15.98
N LEU A 321 -1.63 -12.31 14.95
CA LEU A 321 -1.00 -11.28 14.13
C LEU A 321 -0.64 -10.05 14.97
N ALA A 322 -1.57 -9.55 15.77
CA ALA A 322 -1.38 -8.36 16.60
C ALA A 322 -0.25 -8.56 17.62
N VAL A 323 -0.23 -9.70 18.33
CA VAL A 323 0.84 -10.03 19.28
C VAL A 323 2.20 -10.10 18.58
N ASN A 324 2.27 -10.75 17.42
CA ASN A 324 3.50 -10.83 16.64
C ASN A 324 3.99 -9.44 16.21
N VAL A 325 3.09 -8.59 15.69
CA VAL A 325 3.43 -7.21 15.29
C VAL A 325 3.93 -6.41 16.49
N GLY A 326 3.21 -6.45 17.63
CA GLY A 326 3.61 -5.74 18.84
C GLY A 326 4.97 -6.19 19.39
N ALA A 327 5.21 -7.51 19.42
CA ALA A 327 6.51 -8.06 19.84
C ALA A 327 7.64 -7.64 18.90
N MET A 328 7.43 -7.70 17.58
CA MET A 328 8.43 -7.29 16.59
C MET A 328 8.74 -5.79 16.68
N LEU A 329 7.72 -4.94 16.85
CA LEU A 329 7.92 -3.50 17.07
C LEU A 329 8.72 -3.22 18.33
N LEU A 330 8.40 -3.87 19.45
CA LEU A 330 9.14 -3.71 20.71
C LEU A 330 10.61 -4.09 20.53
N VAL A 331 10.89 -5.27 19.98
CA VAL A 331 12.26 -5.77 19.82
C VAL A 331 13.06 -4.90 18.85
N PHE A 332 12.49 -4.55 17.69
CA PHE A 332 13.22 -3.74 16.71
C PHE A 332 13.46 -2.31 17.20
N LEU A 333 12.50 -1.68 17.87
CA LEU A 333 12.70 -0.35 18.43
C LEU A 333 13.72 -0.35 19.57
N ALA A 334 13.76 -1.41 20.38
CA ALA A 334 14.76 -1.53 21.45
C ALA A 334 16.19 -1.78 20.94
N LEU A 335 16.33 -2.34 19.73
CA LEU A 335 17.63 -2.63 19.11
C LEU A 335 18.19 -1.44 18.30
N MET A 336 17.35 -0.48 17.92
CA MET A 336 17.73 0.70 17.11
C MET A 336 18.29 1.81 18.00
#